data_AF-X1B2C7-F1
#
_entry.id   AF-X1B2C7-F1
#
_cell.length_a   1.000
_cell.length_b   1.000
_cell.length_c   1.000
_cell.angle_alpha   90.00
_cell.angle_beta   90.00
_cell.angle_gamma   90.00
#
_symmetry.space_group_name_H-M   'P 1'
#
loop_
_entity.id
_entity.type
_entity.pdbx_description
1 polymer ?
#
loop_
_entity_poly.entity_id
_entity_poly.type
_entity_poly.pdbx_seq_one_letter_code
_entity_poly.pdbx_strand_id
1 'polypeptide(L)' 'MSKSISTGQRGVVVSYRRGKHLQHPNQVILIFDSVKTRADASALVSRKVKWTSPGEREF' A
#
# COMPACT_ATOMS: atom_id res chain seq x y z
N MET A 1 23.96 15.99 -5.51
CA MET A 1 23.39 14.89 -6.34
C MET A 1 22.18 14.32 -5.62
N SER A 2 20.99 14.79 -5.97
CA SER A 2 19.73 14.32 -5.39
C SER A 2 19.42 12.92 -5.91
N LYS A 3 19.39 11.93 -5.02
CA LYS A 3 18.89 10.58 -5.33
C LYS A 3 17.42 10.72 -5.72
N SER A 4 17.10 10.64 -7.01
CA SER A 4 15.72 10.45 -7.46
C SER A 4 15.27 9.07 -7.00
N ILE A 5 14.58 9.02 -5.86
CA ILE A 5 13.86 7.83 -5.43
C ILE A 5 12.80 7.61 -6.49
N SER A 6 13.02 6.66 -7.40
CA SER A 6 11.93 6.15 -8.25
C SER A 6 10.89 5.58 -7.31
N THR A 7 9.89 6.40 -7.00
CA THR A 7 8.81 6.02 -6.11
C THR A 7 8.07 4.96 -6.88
N GLY A 8 8.13 3.71 -6.40
CA GLY A 8 7.46 2.58 -7.04
C GLY A 8 5.96 2.83 -7.24
N GLN A 9 5.26 1.85 -7.80
CA GLN A 9 3.81 1.90 -7.98
C GLN A 9 3.12 2.46 -6.73
N ARG A 10 2.45 3.60 -6.88
CA ARG A 10 1.69 4.22 -5.81
C ARG A 10 0.36 3.48 -5.71
N GLY A 11 -0.07 3.26 -4.48
CA GLY A 11 -1.37 2.66 -4.17
C GLY A 11 -2.15 3.54 -3.20
N VAL A 12 -3.47 3.44 -3.26
CA VAL A 12 -4.37 4.14 -2.37
C VAL A 12 -4.80 3.18 -1.25
N VAL A 13 -4.72 3.65 -0.01
CA VAL A 13 -5.33 2.99 1.14
C VAL A 13 -6.84 3.19 1.05
N VAL A 14 -7.59 2.10 0.88
CA VAL A 14 -9.06 2.17 0.73
C VAL A 14 -9.77 1.89 2.04
N SER A 15 -9.32 0.87 2.76
CA SER A 15 -9.88 0.52 4.07
C SER A 15 -8.93 -0.36 4.86
N TYR A 16 -9.19 -0.49 6.15
CA TYR A 16 -8.63 -1.60 6.92
C TYR A 16 -9.28 -2.91 6.53
N ARG A 17 -8.63 -4.03 6.83
CA ARG A 17 -9.28 -5.34 6.76
C ARG A 17 -10.37 -5.38 7.83
N ARG A 18 -11.61 -5.62 7.40
CA ARG A 18 -12.77 -5.56 8.28
C ARG A 18 -13.82 -6.59 7.89
N GLY A 19 -14.60 -7.01 8.88
CA GLY A 19 -15.93 -7.59 8.67
C GLY A 19 -17.00 -6.49 8.80
N LYS A 20 -18.27 -6.91 8.89
CA LYS A 20 -19.40 -5.99 9.04
C LYS A 20 -19.29 -5.11 10.30
N HIS A 21 -18.86 -5.69 11.42
CA HIS A 21 -18.86 -5.03 12.75
C HIS A 21 -17.48 -4.93 13.41
N LEU A 22 -16.47 -5.65 12.91
CA LEU A 22 -15.13 -5.65 13.49
C LEU A 22 -14.10 -5.19 12.46
N GLN A 23 -13.20 -4.33 12.89
CA GLN A 23 -12.09 -3.84 12.10
C GLN A 23 -10.77 -4.35 12.68
N HIS A 24 -9.87 -4.80 11.80
CA HIS A 24 -8.54 -5.25 12.16
C HIS A 24 -7.54 -4.15 11.76
N PRO A 25 -7.17 -3.23 12.68
CA PRO A 25 -6.40 -2.03 12.35
C PRO A 25 -4.95 -2.32 11.93
N ASN A 26 -4.43 -3.51 12.24
CA ASN A 26 -3.06 -3.90 11.91
C ASN A 26 -2.90 -4.33 10.44
N GLN A 27 -3.98 -4.37 9.66
CA GLN A 27 -3.98 -4.82 8.27
C GLN A 27 -4.80 -3.85 7.42
N VAL A 28 -4.23 -3.44 6.28
CA VAL A 28 -4.79 -2.44 5.39
C VAL A 28 -4.95 -3.01 3.98
N ILE A 29 -6.01 -2.62 3.30
CA ILE A 29 -6.29 -2.95 1.90
C ILE A 29 -5.77 -1.81 1.03
N LEU A 30 -4.85 -2.15 0.13
CA LEU A 30 -4.25 -1.25 -0.85
C LEU A 30 -4.78 -1.57 -2.25
N ILE A 31 -5.14 -0.53 -3.00
CA ILE A 31 -5.45 -0.65 -4.42
C ILE A 31 -4.37 0.08 -5.22
N PHE A 32 -3.80 -0.61 -6.21
CA PHE A 32 -2.84 -0.07 -7.15
C PHE A 32 -3.51 0.06 -8.52
N ASP A 33 -3.42 1.22 -9.16
CA ASP A 33 -4.12 1.49 -10.43
C ASP A 33 -3.74 0.53 -11.57
N SER A 34 -2.50 0.02 -11.53
CA SER A 34 -1.97 -0.92 -12.51
C SER A 34 -2.38 -2.38 -12.28
N VAL A 35 -2.98 -2.72 -11.14
CA VAL A 35 -3.27 -4.10 -10.74
C VAL A 35 -4.77 -4.35 -10.85
N LYS A 36 -5.16 -5.16 -11.83
CA LYS A 36 -6.59 -5.46 -12.10
C LYS A 36 -6.97 -6.89 -11.81
N THR A 37 -6.02 -7.82 -11.92
CA THR A 37 -6.27 -9.24 -11.71
C THR A 37 -5.64 -9.74 -10.41
N ARG A 38 -6.18 -10.85 -9.90
CA ARG A 38 -5.60 -11.55 -8.74
C ARG A 38 -4.16 -12.01 -8.99
N ALA A 39 -3.86 -12.41 -10.23
CA ALA A 39 -2.52 -12.84 -10.62
C ALA A 39 -1.52 -11.68 -10.51
N ASP A 40 -1.87 -10.50 -11.02
CA ASP A 40 -1.04 -9.30 -10.92
C ASP A 40 -0.78 -8.92 -9.45
N ALA A 41 -1.82 -9.00 -8.61
CA ALA A 41 -1.69 -8.71 -7.18
C ALA A 41 -0.76 -9.70 -6.47
N SER A 42 -0.79 -10.97 -6.88
CA SER A 42 0.06 -12.01 -6.27
C SER A 42 1.56 -11.78 -6.49
N ALA A 43 1.93 -11.14 -7.61
CA ALA A 43 3.32 -10.77 -7.91
C ALA A 43 3.88 -9.66 -6.99
N LEU A 44 3.01 -8.99 -6.22
CA LEU A 44 3.37 -7.94 -5.28
C LEU A 44 3.53 -8.46 -3.83
N VAL A 45 3.22 -9.72 -3.58
CA VAL A 45 3.37 -10.33 -2.25
C VAL A 45 4.84 -10.25 -1.81
N SER A 46 5.06 -9.97 -0.52
CA SER A 46 6.38 -9.81 0.11
C SER A 46 7.17 -8.53 -0.26
N ARG A 47 6.60 -7.63 -1.06
CA ARG A 47 7.22 -6.31 -1.30
C ARG A 47 7.04 -5.40 -0.08
N LYS A 48 8.06 -4.58 0.20
CA LYS A 48 8.00 -3.56 1.25
C LYS A 48 7.21 -2.35 0.76
N VAL A 49 6.28 -1.89 1.59
CA VAL A 49 5.51 -0.67 1.37
C VAL A 49 6.03 0.39 2.35
N LYS A 50 6.07 1.64 1.91
CA LYS A 50 6.48 2.79 2.73
C LYS A 50 5.34 3.78 2.76
N TRP A 51 4.92 4.20 3.95
CA TRP A 51 3.97 5.30 4.12
C TRP A 51 4.72 6.57 4.54
N THR A 52 4.56 7.64 3.77
CA THR A 52 5.13 8.95 4.08
C THR A 52 4.03 9.88 4.57
N SER A 53 4.13 10.33 5.81
CA SER A 53 3.23 11.35 6.37
C SER A 53 3.65 12.78 5.98
N PRO A 54 2.77 13.79 6.10
CA PRO A 54 3.08 15.18 5.76
C PRO A 54 4.29 15.79 6.51
N GLY A 55 4.68 15.21 7.65
CA GLY A 55 5.84 15.63 8.43
C GLY A 55 7.11 14.82 8.14
N GLU A 56 7.23 14.23 6.95
CA GLU A 56 8.34 13.35 6.52
C GLU A 56 8.60 12.13 7.42
N ARG A 57 7.67 11.83 8.33
CA ARG A 57 7.77 10.64 9.17
C ARG A 57 7.40 9.41 8.35
N GLU A 58 8.33 8.45 8.33
CA GLU A 58 8.25 7.21 7.59
C GLU A 58 7.71 6.10 8.49
N PHE A 59 6.80 5.28 7.95
CA PHE A 59 6.19 4.12 8.61
C PHE A 59 6.21 2.91 7.69
#